data_AF-A0A6G0PZ36-F1
#
_entry.id   AF-A0A6G0PZ36-F1
#
_cell.length_a   1.000
_cell.length_b   1.000
_cell.length_c   1.000
_cell.angle_alpha   90.00
_cell.angle_beta   90.00
_cell.angle_gamma   90.00
#
_symmetry.space_group_name_H-M   'P 1'
#
loop_
_entity.id
_entity.type
_entity.pdbx_description
1 polymer ?
#
loop_
_entity_poly.entity_id
_entity_poly.type
_entity_poly.pdbx_seq_one_letter_code
_entity_poly.pdbx_strand_id
1 'polypeptide(L)'
;MNKWTVWASRQGVPAWYIGVPSAVQVQHISDFILHGFQFGFGSGGPIHSDSIMSVLQGVRHFFAASGFEFPLAHPHIRMLLKGISRLDTPRRRKAPVSLDMLEACFHSMAFADPFEQALWGVLCLAFFLC
;
A
#
# COMPACT_ATOMS: atom_id res chain seq x y z
N MET A 1 6.58 -18.15 -2.86
CA MET A 1 5.39 -18.15 -3.73
C MET A 1 4.76 -16.76 -3.66
N ASN A 2 4.61 -16.04 -4.78
CA ASN A 2 4.09 -14.68 -4.81
C ASN A 2 2.54 -14.68 -4.78
N LYS A 3 1.90 -13.65 -4.22
CA LYS A 3 0.42 -13.45 -4.21
C LYS A 3 -0.19 -13.67 -5.59
N TRP A 4 0.50 -13.20 -6.63
CA TRP A 4 0.17 -13.43 -8.04
C TRP A 4 0.08 -14.91 -8.39
N THR A 5 1.13 -15.69 -8.13
CA THR A 5 1.17 -17.12 -8.50
C THR A 5 0.07 -17.94 -7.83
N VAL A 6 -0.28 -17.61 -6.58
CA VAL A 6 -1.38 -18.26 -5.86
C VAL A 6 -2.72 -17.90 -6.47
N TRP A 7 -2.96 -16.62 -6.77
CA TRP A 7 -4.19 -16.17 -7.41
C TRP A 7 -4.33 -16.76 -8.82
N ALA A 8 -3.29 -16.69 -9.65
CA ALA A 8 -3.29 -17.21 -11.01
C ALA A 8 -3.58 -18.72 -11.04
N SER A 9 -2.97 -19.49 -10.14
CA SER A 9 -3.25 -20.92 -10.00
C SER A 9 -4.70 -21.21 -9.64
N ARG A 10 -5.32 -20.40 -8.77
CA ARG A 10 -6.75 -20.55 -8.40
C ARG A 10 -7.69 -20.22 -9.55
N GLN A 11 -7.29 -19.29 -10.42
CA GLN A 11 -8.08 -18.87 -11.58
C GLN A 11 -7.79 -19.73 -12.84
N GLY A 12 -6.88 -20.69 -12.77
CA GLY A 12 -6.47 -21.49 -13.93
C GLY A 12 -5.69 -20.70 -14.99
N VAL A 13 -5.09 -19.57 -14.62
CA VAL A 13 -4.37 -18.66 -15.51
C VAL A 13 -2.88 -19.00 -15.52
N PRO A 14 -2.21 -19.02 -16.69
CA PRO A 14 -0.76 -19.21 -16.75
C PRO A 14 -0.03 -18.05 -16.06
N ALA A 15 0.83 -18.38 -15.09
CA ALA A 15 1.49 -17.40 -14.23
C ALA A 15 2.40 -16.41 -14.97
N TRP A 16 2.92 -16.78 -16.15
CA TRP A 16 3.94 -16.03 -16.90
C TRP A 16 3.44 -15.44 -18.21
N TYR A 17 2.13 -15.56 -18.51
CA TYR A 17 1.52 -15.05 -19.73
C TYR A 17 2.16 -15.45 -21.06
N ILE A 18 2.92 -16.55 -21.08
CA ILE A 18 3.54 -17.08 -22.29
C ILE A 18 2.42 -17.47 -23.28
N GLY A 19 2.44 -16.87 -24.47
CA GLY A 19 1.44 -17.13 -25.51
C GLY A 19 0.05 -16.53 -25.25
N VAL A 20 -0.11 -15.68 -24.22
CA VAL A 20 -1.39 -15.06 -23.89
C VAL A 20 -1.54 -13.72 -24.63
N PRO A 21 -2.65 -13.47 -25.36
CA PRO A 21 -2.90 -12.19 -26.02
C PRO A 21 -2.89 -11.01 -25.03
N SER A 22 -2.35 -9.86 -25.44
CA SER A 22 -2.24 -8.67 -24.58
C SER A 22 -3.56 -8.27 -23.91
N ALA A 23 -4.68 -8.32 -24.64
CA ALA A 23 -6.00 -7.99 -24.10
C ALA A 23 -6.41 -8.91 -22.92
N VAL A 24 -6.08 -10.21 -23.03
CA VAL A 24 -6.35 -11.21 -22.00
C VAL A 24 -5.43 -11.01 -20.79
N GLN A 25 -4.16 -10.65 -21.01
CA GLN A 25 -3.25 -10.28 -19.92
C GLN A 25 -3.79 -9.09 -19.12
N VAL A 26 -4.22 -8.04 -19.82
CA VAL A 26 -4.80 -6.84 -19.20
C VAL A 26 -6.05 -7.17 -18.40
N GLN A 27 -6.91 -8.05 -18.91
CA GLN A 27 -8.10 -8.52 -18.19
C GLN A 27 -7.70 -9.23 -16.89
N HIS A 28 -6.82 -10.22 -16.94
CA HIS A 28 -6.36 -10.95 -15.77
C HIS A 28 -5.71 -10.04 -14.72
N ILE A 29 -4.93 -9.04 -15.13
CA ILE A 29 -4.35 -8.06 -14.20
C ILE A 29 -5.45 -7.21 -13.56
N SER A 30 -6.45 -6.81 -14.35
CA SER A 30 -7.59 -6.04 -13.85
C SER A 30 -8.39 -6.84 -12.82
N ASP A 31 -8.65 -8.12 -13.09
CA ASP A 31 -9.33 -9.02 -12.16
C ASP A 31 -8.52 -9.23 -10.87
N PHE A 32 -7.20 -9.36 -10.98
CA PHE A 32 -6.31 -9.43 -9.83
C PHE A 32 -6.34 -8.16 -8.97
N ILE A 33 -6.35 -6.99 -9.61
CA ILE A 33 -6.45 -5.68 -8.93
C ILE A 33 -7.79 -5.56 -8.21
N LEU A 34 -8.90 -5.87 -8.89
CA LEU A 34 -10.24 -5.80 -8.31
C LEU A 34 -10.42 -6.79 -7.16
N HIS A 35 -9.91 -8.02 -7.30
CA HIS A 35 -9.91 -9.00 -6.22
C HIS A 35 -9.10 -8.49 -5.01
N GLY A 36 -7.93 -7.92 -5.24
CA GLY A 36 -7.13 -7.29 -4.20
C GLY A 36 -7.87 -6.16 -3.49
N PHE A 37 -8.53 -5.28 -4.25
CA PHE A 37 -9.30 -4.17 -3.71
C PHE A 37 -10.47 -4.63 -2.84
N GLN A 38 -11.22 -5.66 -3.27
CA GLN A 38 -12.42 -6.13 -2.57
C GLN A 38 -12.11 -7.04 -1.37
N PHE A 39 -11.19 -7.99 -1.52
CA PHE A 39 -10.96 -9.05 -0.54
C PHE A 39 -9.60 -8.95 0.16
N GLY A 40 -8.72 -8.08 -0.32
CA GLY A 40 -7.34 -8.04 0.12
C GLY A 40 -6.52 -9.24 -0.37
N PHE A 41 -5.24 -9.23 -0.01
CA PHE A 41 -4.31 -10.33 -0.31
C PHE A 41 -3.85 -11.03 0.98
N GLY A 42 -4.82 -11.48 1.79
CA GLY A 42 -4.57 -12.11 3.10
C GLY A 42 -4.57 -11.13 4.28
N SER A 43 -4.96 -9.87 4.07
CA SER A 43 -5.09 -8.83 5.10
C SER A 43 -6.37 -8.93 5.95
N GLY A 44 -7.28 -9.85 5.63
CA GLY A 44 -8.57 -9.98 6.32
C GLY A 44 -9.60 -8.89 5.96
N GLY A 45 -9.38 -8.16 4.86
CA GLY A 45 -10.30 -7.11 4.39
C GLY A 45 -9.72 -6.28 3.23
N PRO A 46 -10.52 -5.33 2.70
CA PRO A 46 -10.13 -4.42 1.61
C PRO A 46 -8.79 -3.73 1.89
N ILE A 47 -7.98 -3.55 0.85
CA ILE A 47 -6.71 -2.82 0.94
C ILE A 47 -6.76 -1.56 0.09
N HIS A 48 -6.04 -0.53 0.53
CA HIS A 48 -5.94 0.73 -0.18
C HIS A 48 -5.15 0.56 -1.50
N SER A 49 -5.38 1.46 -2.44
CA SER A 49 -4.72 1.47 -3.76
C SER A 49 -3.19 1.49 -3.67
N ASP A 50 -2.61 2.17 -2.69
CA ASP A 50 -1.15 2.18 -2.44
C ASP A 50 -0.61 0.77 -2.12
N SER A 51 -1.34 0.02 -1.30
CA SER A 51 -0.98 -1.37 -0.97
C SER A 51 -1.11 -2.28 -2.19
N ILE A 52 -2.12 -2.06 -3.03
CA ILE A 52 -2.27 -2.78 -4.30
C ILE A 52 -1.09 -2.47 -5.24
N MET A 53 -0.73 -1.20 -5.37
CA MET A 53 0.42 -0.78 -6.17
C MET A 53 1.72 -1.44 -5.68
N SER A 54 1.94 -1.49 -4.36
CA SER A 54 3.10 -2.18 -3.77
C SER A 54 3.13 -3.66 -4.15
N VAL A 55 1.99 -4.35 -4.07
CA VAL A 55 1.88 -5.75 -4.53
C VAL A 55 2.19 -5.87 -6.01
N LEU A 56 1.62 -5.02 -6.87
CA LEU A 56 1.87 -5.05 -8.32
C LEU A 56 3.34 -4.79 -8.67
N GLN A 57 4.02 -3.90 -7.95
CA GLN A 57 5.46 -3.69 -8.14
C GLN A 57 6.26 -4.95 -7.75
N GLY A 58 5.86 -5.62 -6.66
CA GLY A 58 6.44 -6.92 -6.30
C GLY A 58 6.21 -8.00 -7.36
N VAL A 59 5.02 -8.04 -7.98
CA VAL A 59 4.73 -8.92 -9.11
C VAL A 59 5.59 -8.57 -10.32
N ARG A 60 5.67 -7.30 -10.70
CA ARG A 60 6.52 -6.83 -11.80
C ARG A 60 7.98 -7.19 -11.60
N HIS A 61 8.49 -7.05 -10.37
CA HIS A 61 9.85 -7.44 -10.03
C HIS A 61 10.07 -8.95 -10.17
N PHE A 62 9.10 -9.76 -9.73
CA PHE A 62 9.14 -11.21 -9.86
C PHE A 62 9.11 -11.69 -11.32
N PHE A 63 8.33 -11.01 -12.18
CA PHE A 63 8.34 -11.23 -13.64
C PHE A 63 9.71 -10.90 -14.23
N ALA A 64 10.26 -9.72 -13.91
CA ALA A 64 11.56 -9.29 -14.40
C ALA A 64 12.69 -10.26 -13.99
N ALA A 65 12.68 -10.75 -12.74
CA ALA A 65 13.63 -11.75 -12.25
C ALA A 65 13.55 -13.09 -13.01
N SER A 66 12.41 -13.36 -13.64
CA SER A 66 12.16 -14.58 -14.43
C SER A 66 12.28 -14.35 -15.94
N GLY A 67 12.72 -13.16 -16.37
CA GLY A 67 12.91 -12.81 -17.78
C GLY A 67 11.63 -12.41 -18.53
N PHE A 68 10.53 -12.15 -17.82
CA PHE A 68 9.25 -11.74 -18.41
C PHE A 68 8.91 -10.29 -18.11
N GLU A 69 8.12 -9.66 -18.98
CA GLU A 69 7.58 -8.33 -18.76
C GLU A 69 6.16 -8.40 -18.16
N PHE A 70 5.88 -7.54 -17.18
CA PHE A 70 4.55 -7.39 -16.62
C PHE A 70 3.97 -6.03 -17.05
N PRO A 71 2.83 -5.98 -17.78
CA PRO A 71 2.37 -4.79 -18.50
C PRO A 71 1.67 -3.76 -17.60
N LEU A 72 2.29 -3.38 -16.47
CA LEU A 72 1.76 -2.40 -15.52
C LEU A 72 1.58 -1.00 -16.13
N ALA A 73 2.35 -0.67 -17.16
CA ALA A 73 2.28 0.62 -17.86
C ALA A 73 1.07 0.75 -18.80
N HIS A 74 0.31 -0.33 -19.03
CA HIS A 74 -0.82 -0.32 -19.94
C HIS A 74 -1.88 0.72 -19.52
N PRO A 75 -2.41 1.55 -20.45
CA PRO A 75 -3.34 2.63 -20.13
C PRO A 75 -4.56 2.19 -19.32
N HIS A 76 -5.13 1.03 -19.65
CA HIS A 76 -6.28 0.47 -18.93
C HIS A 76 -5.95 0.18 -17.46
N ILE A 77 -4.79 -0.41 -17.16
CA ILE A 77 -4.36 -0.72 -15.79
C ILE A 77 -4.12 0.59 -15.01
N ARG A 78 -3.48 1.57 -15.64
CA ARG A 78 -3.26 2.90 -15.02
C ARG A 78 -4.59 3.60 -14.72
N MET A 79 -5.56 3.51 -15.61
CA MET A 79 -6.88 4.10 -15.42
C MET A 79 -7.64 3.41 -14.29
N LEU A 80 -7.59 2.08 -14.22
CA LEU A 80 -8.18 1.30 -13.13
C LEU A 80 -7.58 1.70 -11.78
N LEU A 81 -6.25 1.74 -11.67
CA LEU A 81 -5.53 2.12 -10.45
C LEU A 81 -5.89 3.55 -10.00
N LYS A 82 -6.03 4.48 -10.94
CA LYS A 82 -6.48 5.85 -10.67
C LYS A 82 -7.96 5.91 -10.28
N GLY A 83 -8.78 4.99 -10.77
CA GLY A 83 -10.19 4.85 -10.39
C GLY A 83 -10.34 4.39 -8.96
N ILE A 84 -9.66 3.31 -8.58
CA ILE A 84 -9.72 2.78 -7.21
C ILE A 84 -9.11 3.74 -6.19
N SER A 85 -8.06 4.51 -6.54
CA SER A 85 -7.47 5.48 -5.62
C SER A 85 -8.41 6.65 -5.30
N ARG A 86 -9.41 6.92 -6.15
CA ARG A 86 -10.49 7.88 -5.87
C ARG A 86 -11.56 7.32 -4.94
N LEU A 87 -11.67 5.99 -4.87
CA LEU A 87 -12.60 5.29 -3.99
C LEU A 87 -11.98 4.98 -2.63
N ASP A 88 -10.66 5.07 -2.50
CA ASP A 88 -9.99 4.96 -1.22
C ASP A 88 -10.53 6.00 -0.24
N THR A 89 -10.87 5.54 0.96
CA THR A 89 -11.20 6.43 2.07
C THR A 89 -10.00 7.32 2.36
N PRO A 90 -10.19 8.62 2.63
CA PRO A 90 -9.10 9.48 3.03
C PRO A 90 -8.34 8.86 4.19
N ARG A 91 -7.01 8.74 4.04
CA ARG A 91 -6.15 8.21 5.08
C ARG A 91 -6.46 8.98 6.37
N ARG A 92 -6.96 8.31 7.40
CA ARG A 92 -7.06 8.88 8.75
C ARG A 92 -5.63 9.22 9.16
N ARG A 93 -5.24 10.47 8.96
CA ARG A 93 -4.04 11.01 9.59
C ARG A 93 -4.28 10.92 11.09
N LYS A 94 -3.30 10.43 11.84
CA LYS A 94 -3.32 10.63 13.28
C LYS A 94 -3.46 12.13 13.49
N ALA A 95 -4.37 12.55 14.36
CA ALA A 95 -4.47 13.97 14.68
C ALA A 95 -3.07 14.43 15.14
N PRO A 96 -2.55 15.56 14.62
CA PRO A 96 -1.33 16.11 15.15
C PRO A 96 -1.51 16.34 16.66
N VAL A 97 -0.42 16.19 17.42
CA VAL A 97 -0.42 16.62 18.82
C VAL A 97 -0.87 18.08 18.83
N SER A 98 -1.90 18.43 19.61
CA SER A 98 -2.34 19.82 19.68
C SER A 98 -1.38 20.63 20.54
N LEU A 99 -1.37 21.95 20.36
CA LEU A 99 -0.61 22.87 21.23
C LEU A 99 -1.01 22.67 22.70
N ASP A 100 -2.31 22.52 22.98
CA ASP A 100 -2.83 22.30 24.33
C ASP A 100 -2.30 20.99 24.96
N MET A 101 -2.17 19.92 24.18
CA MET A 101 -1.57 18.66 24.67
C MET A 101 -0.08 18.82 24.93
N LEU A 102 0.63 19.56 24.06
CA LEU A 102 2.05 19.82 24.22
C LEU A 102 2.31 20.67 25.47
N GLU A 103 1.48 21.68 25.72
CA GLU A 103 1.56 22.55 26.89
C GLU A 103 1.20 21.80 28.19
N ALA A 104 0.17 20.95 28.17
CA ALA A 104 -0.15 20.10 29.30
C ALA A 104 1.00 19.13 29.64
N CYS A 105 1.64 18.54 28.63
CA CYS A 105 2.81 17.69 28.80
C CYS A 105 3.99 18.47 29.39
N PHE A 106 4.28 19.66 28.88
CA PHE A 106 5.36 20.52 29.37
C PHE A 106 5.23 20.81 30.87
N HIS A 107 4.02 21.16 31.32
CA HIS A 107 3.75 21.45 32.73
C HIS A 107 3.82 20.21 33.64
N SER A 108 3.67 19.01 33.08
CA SER A 108 3.74 17.75 33.83
C SER A 108 5.15 17.15 33.93
N MET A 109 6.14 17.69 33.19
CA MET A 109 7.50 17.15 33.14
C MET A 109 8.46 17.86 34.11
N ALA A 110 9.22 17.06 34.85
CA ALA A 110 10.41 17.42 35.59
C ALA A 110 11.67 17.33 34.70
N PHE A 111 12.05 18.47 34.10
CA PHE A 111 13.26 18.61 33.27
C PHE A 111 14.60 18.38 34.01
N ALA A 112 14.57 18.03 35.30
CA ALA A 112 15.73 17.54 36.03
C ALA A 112 16.09 16.08 35.62
N ASP A 113 15.14 15.32 35.07
CA ASP A 113 15.36 13.97 34.56
C ASP A 113 15.75 13.99 33.07
N PRO A 114 16.93 13.45 32.69
CA PRO A 114 17.34 13.30 31.29
C PRO A 114 16.35 12.52 30.42
N PHE A 115 15.59 11.58 31.00
CA PHE A 115 14.60 10.81 30.26
C PHE A 115 13.43 11.69 29.80
N GLU A 116 12.96 12.59 30.67
CA GLU A 116 11.88 13.51 30.34
C GLU A 116 12.30 14.60 29.36
N GLN A 117 13.57 15.04 29.41
CA GLN A 117 14.13 15.91 28.37
C GLN A 117 14.12 15.24 26.99
N ALA A 118 14.49 13.97 26.91
CA ALA A 118 14.44 13.20 25.67
C ALA A 118 13.00 13.03 25.18
N LEU A 119 12.06 12.74 26.09
CA LEU A 119 10.63 12.62 25.79
C LEU A 119 10.05 13.93 25.24
N TRP A 120 10.41 15.07 25.83
CA TRP A 120 10.04 16.39 25.32
C TRP A 120 10.52 16.62 23.89
N GLY A 121 11.76 16.23 23.58
CA GLY A 121 12.31 16.28 22.22
C GLY A 121 11.48 15.46 21.23
N VAL A 122 11.05 14.25 21.61
CA VAL A 122 10.20 13.40 20.77
C VAL A 122 8.81 14.01 20.57
N LEU A 123 8.22 14.61 21.61
CA LEU A 123 6.92 15.30 21.51
C LEU A 123 6.98 16.52 20.58
N CYS A 124 8.04 17.32 20.68
CA CYS A 124 8.29 18.44 19.77
C CYS A 124 8.43 17.95 18.33
N LEU A 125 9.24 16.91 18.09
CA LEU A 125 9.38 16.32 16.75
C LEU A 125 8.05 15.79 16.21
N ALA A 126 7.25 15.11 17.05
CA ALA A 126 5.93 14.61 16.65
C ALA A 126 4.95 15.73 16.31
N PHE A 127 5.00 16.87 17.01
CA PHE A 127 4.19 18.06 16.72
C PHE A 127 4.55 18.68 15.35
N PHE A 128 5.84 18.84 15.05
CA PHE A 128 6.29 19.47 13.80
C PHE A 128 6.29 18.53 12.58
N LEU A 129 6.32 17.21 12.78
CA LEU A 129 6.43 16.22 11.71
C LEU A 129 5.12 15.44 11.43
N CYS A 130 4.05 15.66 12.21
CA CYS A 130 2.70 15.16 11.89
C CYS A 130 2.00 16.05 10.87
#